data_AF-R5CJU3-F1
#
_entry.id   AF-R5CJU3-F1
#
_cell.length_a   1.000
_cell.length_b   1.000
_cell.length_c   1.000
_cell.angle_alpha   90.00
_cell.angle_beta   90.00
_cell.angle_gamma   90.00
#
_symmetry.space_group_name_H-M   'P 1'
#
loop_
_entity.id
_entity.type
_entity.pdbx_description
1 polymer ?
#
loop_
_entity_poly.entity_id
_entity_poly.type
_entity_poly.pdbx_seq_one_letter_code
_entity_poly.pdbx_strand_id
1 'polypeptide(L)' 'MIETDMTAVLTEEQKKAMLAGIPAKRIGKPEDVAAAVSFLASEEASYITGQVLGVDGGM' A
#
# COMPACT_ATOMS: atom_id res chain seq x y z
N MET A 1 -1.09 4.52 2.41
CA MET A 1 -1.86 5.29 1.40
C MET A 1 -1.45 4.84 0.01
N ILE A 2 -2.41 4.62 -0.90
CA ILE A 2 -2.14 4.15 -2.28
C ILE A 2 -2.56 5.21 -3.30
N GLU A 3 -1.71 5.43 -4.29
CA GLU A 3 -1.98 6.29 -5.44
C GLU A 3 -3.02 5.64 -6.35
N THR A 4 -4.17 6.28 -6.47
CA THR A 4 -5.29 5.90 -7.33
C THR A 4 -5.89 7.16 -7.96
N ASP A 5 -6.75 6.99 -8.97
CA ASP A 5 -7.49 8.11 -9.59
C ASP A 5 -8.28 8.93 -8.56
N MET A 6 -8.80 8.30 -7.51
CA MET A 6 -9.50 8.97 -6.41
C MET A 6 -8.57 9.84 -5.55
N THR A 7 -7.28 9.53 -5.47
CA THR A 7 -6.29 10.31 -4.71
C THR A 7 -5.56 11.33 -5.58
N ALA A 8 -5.68 11.23 -6.91
CA ALA A 8 -5.06 12.16 -7.85
C ALA A 8 -5.63 13.59 -7.74
N VAL A 9 -6.85 13.73 -7.22
CA VAL A 9 -7.52 15.02 -6.99
C VAL A 9 -6.99 15.79 -5.78
N LEU A 10 -6.12 15.18 -4.95
CA LEU A 10 -5.57 15.81 -3.75
C LEU A 10 -4.53 16.87 -4.11
N THR A 11 -4.49 17.93 -3.32
CA THR A 11 -3.48 18.98 -3.49
C THR A 11 -2.09 18.48 -3.08
N GLU A 12 -1.05 19.10 -3.62
CA GLU A 12 0.33 18.76 -3.27
C GLU A 12 0.65 18.95 -1.78
N GLU A 13 -0.02 19.90 -1.12
CA GLU A 13 0.10 20.11 0.32
C GLU A 13 -0.50 18.95 1.12
N GLN A 14 -1.67 18.43 0.71
CA GLN A 14 -2.31 17.27 1.32
C GLN A 14 -1.44 16.02 1.13
N LYS A 15 -0.89 15.80 -0.07
CA LYS A 15 0.04 14.69 -0.34
C LYS A 15 1.29 14.78 0.54
N LYS A 16 1.88 15.96 0.70
CA LYS A 16 3.04 16.19 1.58
C LYS A 16 2.74 15.93 3.05
N ALA A 17 1.59 16.41 3.54
CA ALA A 17 1.17 16.17 4.92
C ALA A 17 1.00 14.67 5.20
N MET A 18 0.44 13.92 4.25
CA MET A 18 0.29 12.46 4.37
C MET A 18 1.63 11.73 4.29
N LEU A 19 2.55 12.15 3.41
CA LEU A 19 3.91 11.62 3.31
C LEU A 19 4.70 11.73 4.62
N ALA A 20 4.45 12.76 5.43
CA ALA A 20 5.13 12.93 6.72
C ALA A 20 4.81 11.80 7.73
N GLY A 21 3.65 11.18 7.59
CA GLY A 21 3.23 10.05 8.44
C GLY A 21 3.68 8.68 7.93
N ILE A 22 4.30 8.59 6.74
CA ILE A 22 4.70 7.31 6.12
C ILE A 22 6.21 7.08 6.36
N PRO A 23 6.61 6.08 7.16
CA PRO A 23 8.03 5.79 7.38
C PRO A 23 8.82 5.45 6.10
N ALA A 24 8.18 4.80 5.13
CA ALA A 24 8.76 4.51 3.82
C ALA A 24 8.99 5.76 2.94
N LYS A 25 8.52 6.94 3.35
CA LYS A 25 8.67 8.25 2.67
C LYS A 25 8.24 8.26 1.20
N ARG A 26 7.31 7.38 0.84
CA ARG A 26 6.71 7.32 -0.50
C ARG A 26 5.23 6.96 -0.39
N ILE A 27 4.45 7.41 -1.36
CA ILE A 27 3.07 6.91 -1.53
C ILE A 27 3.18 5.51 -2.15
N GLY A 28 2.36 4.58 -1.68
CA GLY A 28 2.26 3.25 -2.27
C GLY A 28 1.59 3.32 -3.63
N LYS A 29 1.90 2.39 -4.52
CA LYS A 29 1.24 2.26 -5.82
C LYS A 29 0.28 1.08 -5.82
N PRO A 30 -0.70 1.02 -6.73
CA PRO A 30 -1.59 -0.14 -6.84
C PRO A 30 -0.82 -1.46 -7.00
N GLU A 31 0.34 -1.42 -7.65
CA GLU A 31 1.20 -2.58 -7.85
C GLU A 31 1.78 -3.13 -6.54
N ASP A 32 2.02 -2.29 -5.52
CA ASP A 32 2.48 -2.75 -4.21
C ASP A 32 1.44 -3.68 -3.55
N VAL A 33 0.14 -3.32 -3.68
CA VAL A 33 -0.96 -4.15 -3.18
C VAL A 33 -1.15 -5.38 -4.05
N ALA A 34 -1.09 -5.23 -5.37
CA ALA A 34 -1.23 -6.34 -6.30
C ALA A 34 -0.16 -7.42 -6.08
N ALA A 35 1.08 -7.03 -5.82
CA ALA A 35 2.17 -7.96 -5.52
C ALA A 35 1.91 -8.73 -4.21
N ALA A 36 1.46 -8.05 -3.15
CA ALA A 36 1.11 -8.70 -1.88
C ALA A 36 -0.04 -9.70 -2.04
N VAL A 37 -1.09 -9.34 -2.78
CA VAL A 37 -2.20 -10.24 -3.09
C VAL A 37 -1.74 -11.42 -3.94
N SER A 38 -0.91 -11.17 -4.96
CA SER A 38 -0.36 -12.22 -5.81
C SER A 38 0.46 -13.24 -5.01
N PHE A 39 1.25 -12.78 -4.04
CA PHE A 39 1.97 -13.67 -3.13
C PHE A 39 1.02 -14.50 -2.27
N LEU A 40 0.03 -13.87 -1.63
CA LEU A 40 -0.93 -14.59 -0.80
C LEU A 40 -1.79 -15.60 -1.59
N ALA A 41 -2.03 -15.35 -2.87
CA ALA A 41 -2.74 -16.25 -3.77
C ALA A 41 -1.84 -17.35 -4.40
N SER A 42 -0.52 -17.26 -4.24
CA SER A 42 0.43 -18.22 -4.80
C SER A 42 0.50 -19.52 -4.01
N GLU A 43 1.08 -20.57 -4.62
CA GLU A 43 1.38 -21.83 -3.92
C GLU A 43 2.41 -21.66 -2.79
N GLU A 44 3.27 -20.63 -2.88
CA GLU A 44 4.31 -20.34 -1.91
C GLU A 44 3.72 -19.91 -0.55
N ALA A 45 2.51 -19.35 -0.56
CA ALA A 45 1.76 -18.95 0.62
C ALA A 45 0.76 -20.02 1.10
N SER A 46 0.85 -21.27 0.63
CA SER A 46 -0.14 -22.34 0.88
C SER A 46 -0.46 -22.65 2.35
N TYR A 47 0.42 -22.27 3.29
CA TYR A 47 0.21 -22.47 4.73
C TYR A 47 -0.13 -21.18 5.49
N ILE A 48 -0.29 -20.06 4.79
CA ILE A 48 -0.64 -18.75 5.35
C ILE A 48 -2.16 -18.58 5.27
N THR A 49 -2.84 -18.55 6.41
CA THR A 49 -4.29 -18.36 6.50
C THR A 49 -4.69 -17.50 7.69
N GLY A 50 -5.80 -16.78 7.55
CA GLY A 50 -6.35 -15.90 8.60
C GLY A 50 -5.51 -14.66 8.95
N GLN A 51 -4.52 -14.32 8.11
CA GLN A 51 -3.64 -13.18 8.34
C GLN A 51 -4.15 -11.91 7.67
N VAL A 52 -3.95 -10.77 8.32
CA VAL A 52 -4.17 -9.44 7.75
C VAL A 52 -2.81 -8.81 7.48
N LEU A 53 -2.51 -8.53 6.21
CA LEU A 53 -1.24 -7.95 5.79
C LEU A 53 -1.43 -6.46 5.48
N GLY A 54 -0.80 -5.59 6.28
CA GLY A 54 -0.73 -4.16 6.02
C GLY A 54 0.18 -3.85 4.84
N VAL A 55 -0.33 -3.12 3.85
CA VAL A 55 0.43 -2.62 2.68
C VAL A 55 0.31 -1.10 2.65
N ASP A 56 0.97 -0.44 3.60
CA ASP A 56 0.78 0.98 3.90
C ASP A 56 2.08 1.80 4.01
N GLY A 57 3.24 1.13 3.94
CA GLY A 57 4.54 1.78 4.06
C GLY A 57 4.98 2.03 5.50
N GLY A 58 4.38 1.33 6.48
CA GLY A 58 4.73 1.38 7.91
C GLY A 58 3.79 2.24 8.75
N MET A 59 2.52 2.36 8.37
CA MET A 59 1.49 3.12 9.09
C MET A 59 0.67 2.26 10.05
#